data_AF-A0A6P1IEY3-F1
#
_entry.id   AF-A0A6P1IEY3-F1
#
_cell.length_a   1.000
_cell.length_b   1.000
_cell.length_c   1.000
_cell.angle_alpha   90.00
_cell.angle_beta   90.00
_cell.angle_gamma   90.00
#
_symmetry.space_group_name_H-M   'P 1'
#
loop_
_entity.id
_entity.type
_entity.pdbx_description
1 polymer ?
#
loop_
_entity_poly.entity_id
_entity_poly.type
_entity_poly.pdbx_seq_one_letter_code
_entity_poly.pdbx_strand_id
1 'polypeptide(L)'
;MSAVGKVEDMCLPWTLRDVAAVTAMRRLRELGFGARMLAEPAAPYPVLATIAPRRWPAVFADWDRLAPYRQIGQWWELALRATVSASVKGTK
;
A
#
# COMPACT_ATOMS: atom_id res chain seq x y z
N MET A 1 1.06 14.02 40.89
CA MET A 1 1.04 12.68 40.25
C MET A 1 0.79 12.89 38.76
N SER A 2 1.84 12.93 37.95
CA SER A 2 1.70 13.04 36.49
C SER A 2 1.51 11.63 35.94
N ALA A 3 0.34 11.37 35.34
CA ALA A 3 0.13 10.16 34.57
C ALA A 3 1.02 10.25 33.33
N VAL A 4 2.16 9.55 33.37
CA VAL A 4 2.84 9.11 32.15
C VAL A 4 1.82 8.24 31.44
N GLY A 5 1.15 8.81 30.43
CA GLY A 5 0.36 8.04 29.49
C GLY A 5 1.31 7.00 28.92
N LYS A 6 1.11 5.74 29.32
CA LYS A 6 1.71 4.60 28.65
C LYS A 6 1.38 4.82 27.18
N VAL A 7 2.41 5.10 26.37
CA VAL A 7 2.35 4.75 24.96
C VAL A 7 2.15 3.25 25.00
N GLU A 8 0.89 2.82 24.93
CA GLU A 8 0.61 1.44 24.58
C GLU A 8 1.31 1.27 23.26
N ASP A 9 2.43 0.57 23.31
CA ASP A 9 3.12 0.05 22.15
C ASP A 9 2.10 -0.87 21.49
N MET A 10 1.23 -0.27 20.66
CA MET A 10 0.20 -0.95 19.91
C MET A 10 0.96 -1.77 18.88
N CYS A 11 1.48 -2.90 19.32
CA CYS A 11 1.73 -4.05 18.49
C CYS A 11 0.37 -4.44 17.93
N LEU A 12 -0.10 -3.71 16.92
CA LEU A 12 -1.19 -4.16 16.05
C LEU A 12 -0.72 -5.53 15.57
N PRO A 13 -1.36 -6.63 16.01
CA PRO A 13 -0.96 -7.95 15.54
C PRO A 13 -1.31 -8.00 14.06
N TRP A 14 -0.31 -7.79 13.21
CA TRP A 14 -0.47 -7.81 11.77
C TRP A 14 -1.06 -9.16 11.38
N THR A 15 -2.27 -9.13 10.83
CA THR A 15 -2.88 -10.36 10.33
C THR A 15 -2.23 -10.73 8.99
N LEU A 16 -2.35 -12.00 8.60
CA LEU A 16 -1.93 -12.44 7.27
C LEU A 16 -2.62 -11.63 6.14
N ARG A 17 -3.84 -11.13 6.39
CA ARG A 17 -4.58 -10.28 5.47
C ARG A 17 -3.91 -8.91 5.30
N ASP A 18 -3.44 -8.31 6.39
CA ASP A 18 -2.75 -7.03 6.38
C ASP A 18 -1.42 -7.12 5.63
N VAL A 19 -0.67 -8.20 5.89
CA VAL A 19 0.58 -8.50 5.18
C VAL A 19 0.32 -8.70 3.69
N ALA A 20 -0.74 -9.41 3.32
CA ALA A 20 -1.11 -9.60 1.92
C ALA A 20 -1.48 -8.28 1.24
N ALA A 21 -2.21 -7.40 1.92
CA ALA A 21 -2.59 -6.09 1.39
C ALA A 21 -1.40 -5.14 1.26
N VAL A 22 -0.46 -5.12 2.22
CA VAL A 22 0.79 -4.36 2.09
C VAL A 22 1.67 -4.89 0.96
N THR A 23 1.73 -6.21 0.80
CA THR A 23 2.46 -6.84 -0.31
C THR A 23 1.84 -6.46 -1.66
N ALA A 24 0.51 -6.45 -1.76
CA ALA A 24 -0.20 -5.97 -2.95
C ALA A 24 0.10 -4.49 -3.24
N MET A 25 0.05 -3.63 -2.20
CA MET A 25 0.40 -2.21 -2.33
C MET A 25 1.83 -2.04 -2.87
N ARG A 26 2.81 -2.76 -2.33
CA ARG A 26 4.21 -2.73 -2.80
C ARG A 26 4.30 -3.09 -4.28
N ARG A 27 3.68 -4.18 -4.71
CA ARG A 27 3.71 -4.63 -6.12
C ARG A 27 3.10 -3.60 -7.06
N LEU A 28 1.99 -2.98 -6.66
CA LEU A 28 1.37 -1.91 -7.44
C LEU A 28 2.29 -0.68 -7.51
N ARG A 29 2.99 -0.32 -6.44
CA ARG A 29 3.98 0.77 -6.48
C ARG A 29 5.17 0.46 -7.38
N GLU A 30 5.64 -0.79 -7.39
CA GLU A 30 6.69 -1.25 -8.33
C GLU A 30 6.24 -1.16 -9.80
N LEU A 31 4.92 -1.20 -10.06
CA LEU A 31 4.32 -0.98 -11.38
C LEU A 31 4.08 0.50 -11.71
N GLY A 32 4.43 1.43 -10.81
CA GLY A 32 4.32 2.87 -11.04
C GLY A 32 3.04 3.51 -10.51
N PHE A 33 2.17 2.78 -9.80
CA PHE A 33 1.00 3.38 -9.15
C PHE A 33 1.44 4.25 -7.96
N GLY A 34 1.19 5.56 -8.04
CA GLY A 34 1.47 6.50 -6.96
C GLY A 34 0.47 6.41 -5.80
N ALA A 35 0.82 6.98 -4.64
CA ALA A 35 -0.01 6.94 -3.43
C ALA A 35 -1.44 7.46 -3.66
N ARG A 36 -1.59 8.57 -4.39
CA ARG A 36 -2.91 9.13 -4.75
C ARG A 36 -3.72 8.17 -5.62
N MET A 37 -3.08 7.52 -6.59
CA MET A 37 -3.74 6.58 -7.51
C MET A 37 -4.24 5.34 -6.78
N LEU A 38 -3.49 4.84 -5.80
CA LEU A 38 -3.88 3.66 -5.01
C LEU A 38 -5.12 3.90 -4.14
N ALA A 39 -5.34 5.15 -3.73
CA ALA A 39 -6.51 5.56 -2.96
C ALA A 39 -7.78 5.64 -3.82
N GLU A 40 -7.66 5.66 -5.15
CA GLU A 40 -8.81 5.69 -6.05
C GLU A 40 -9.57 4.35 -6.02
N PRO A 41 -10.92 4.38 -6.14
CA PRO A 41 -11.73 3.18 -6.12
C PRO A 41 -11.42 2.24 -7.29
N ALA A 42 -10.97 2.77 -8.43
CA ALA A 42 -10.61 2.03 -9.63
C ALA A 42 -9.18 2.31 -10.06
N ALA A 43 -8.54 1.32 -10.70
CA ALA A 43 -7.18 1.46 -11.21
C ALA A 43 -7.13 2.49 -12.35
N PRO A 44 -6.30 3.54 -12.26
CA PRO A 44 -6.20 4.54 -13.31
C PRO A 44 -5.69 3.94 -14.63
N TYR A 45 -6.47 4.13 -15.71
CA TYR A 45 -6.12 3.64 -17.05
C TYR A 45 -4.75 4.11 -17.57
N PRO A 46 -4.28 5.35 -17.33
CA PRO A 46 -2.99 5.80 -17.86
C PRO A 46 -1.80 4.94 -17.43
N VAL A 47 -1.78 4.47 -16.18
CA VAL A 47 -0.72 3.57 -15.69
C VAL A 47 -0.98 2.16 -16.18
N LEU A 48 -2.23 1.69 -16.13
CA LEU A 48 -2.62 0.36 -16.59
C LEU A 48 -2.24 0.10 -18.06
N ALA A 49 -2.36 1.11 -18.92
CA ALA A 49 -1.99 1.06 -20.34
C ALA A 49 -0.49 0.83 -20.58
N THR A 50 0.37 1.15 -19.61
CA THR A 50 1.82 0.87 -19.68
C THR A 50 2.19 -0.55 -19.28
N ILE A 51 1.23 -1.30 -18.72
CA ILE A 51 1.42 -2.66 -18.22
C ILE A 51 0.95 -3.65 -19.29
N ALA A 52 1.75 -4.69 -19.54
CA ALA A 52 1.40 -5.76 -20.47
C ALA A 52 0.01 -6.36 -20.12
N PRO A 53 -0.94 -6.48 -21.08
CA PRO A 53 -2.32 -6.92 -20.82
C PRO A 53 -2.44 -8.24 -20.06
N ARG A 54 -1.51 -9.18 -20.32
CA ARG A 54 -1.41 -10.46 -19.59
C ARG A 54 -1.25 -10.33 -18.07
N ARG A 55 -0.77 -9.17 -17.57
CA ARG A 55 -0.57 -8.91 -16.14
C ARG A 55 -1.78 -8.23 -15.49
N TRP A 56 -2.75 -7.74 -16.27
CA TRP A 56 -3.91 -7.03 -15.75
C TRP A 56 -4.71 -7.84 -14.71
N PRO A 57 -4.96 -9.15 -14.90
CA PRO A 57 -5.65 -9.95 -13.88
C PRO A 57 -4.96 -9.92 -12.51
N ALA A 58 -3.62 -9.96 -12.48
CA ALA A 58 -2.85 -9.86 -11.25
C ALA A 58 -2.93 -8.46 -10.64
N VAL A 59 -2.91 -7.41 -11.47
CA VAL A 59 -3.10 -6.02 -11.02
C VAL A 59 -4.47 -5.85 -10.36
N PHE A 60 -5.54 -6.35 -10.98
CA PHE A 60 -6.88 -6.26 -10.41
C PHE A 60 -7.02 -7.06 -9.11
N ALA A 61 -6.44 -8.27 -9.05
CA ALA A 61 -6.42 -9.05 -7.82
C ALA A 61 -5.71 -8.33 -6.66
N ASP A 62 -4.58 -7.66 -6.94
CA ASP A 62 -3.89 -6.81 -5.96
C ASP A 62 -4.68 -5.53 -5.64
N TRP A 63 -5.41 -4.96 -6.61
CA TRP A 63 -6.26 -3.79 -6.42
C TRP A 63 -7.45 -4.07 -5.50
N ASP A 64 -8.08 -5.24 -5.64
CA ASP A 64 -9.22 -5.70 -4.84
C ASP A 64 -8.81 -5.94 -3.38
N ARG A 65 -7.58 -6.42 -3.16
CA ARG A 65 -7.02 -6.59 -1.81
C ARG A 65 -6.92 -5.26 -1.05
N LEU A 66 -6.78 -4.14 -1.75
CA LEU A 66 -6.72 -2.80 -1.14
C LEU A 66 -8.09 -2.22 -0.82
N ALA A 67 -9.16 -2.68 -1.46
CA ALA A 67 -10.51 -2.13 -1.32
C ALA A 67 -10.97 -1.94 0.15
N PRO A 68 -10.85 -2.93 1.06
CA PRO A 68 -11.29 -2.76 2.44
C PRO A 68 -10.40 -1.78 3.24
N TYR A 69 -9.17 -1.54 2.79
CA TYR A 69 -8.18 -0.76 3.52
C TYR A 69 -8.13 0.72 3.13
N ARG A 70 -8.70 1.12 1.98
CA ARG A 70 -8.74 2.53 1.53
C ARG A 70 -9.42 3.46 2.54
N GLN A 71 -10.35 2.93 3.33
CA GLN A 71 -11.10 3.68 4.35
C GLN A 71 -10.43 3.65 5.74
N ILE A 72 -9.39 2.84 5.93
CA ILE A 72 -8.72 2.66 7.22
C ILE A 72 -7.48 3.56 7.25
N GLY A 73 -7.67 4.84 7.61
CA GLY A 73 -6.64 5.88 7.50
C GLY A 73 -5.30 5.52 8.14
N GLN A 74 -5.31 5.03 9.39
CA GLN A 74 -4.08 4.65 10.11
C GLN A 74 -3.31 3.52 9.42
N TRP A 75 -4.02 2.48 8.98
CA TRP A 75 -3.40 1.38 8.24
C TRP A 75 -2.84 1.85 6.91
N TRP A 76 -3.60 2.68 6.18
CA TRP A 76 -3.23 3.18 4.86
C TRP A 76 -1.94 3.99 4.91
N GLU A 77 -1.86 4.87 5.89
CA GLU A 77 -0.69 5.69 6.15
C GLU A 77 0.55 4.86 6.51
N LEU A 78 0.40 3.82 7.33
CA LEU A 78 1.49 2.90 7.69
C LEU A 78 1.93 2.08 6.48
N ALA A 79 0.99 1.54 5.72
CA ALA A 79 1.26 0.78 4.50
C ALA A 79 1.98 1.63 3.45
N LEU A 80 1.56 2.88 3.26
CA LEU A 80 2.23 3.81 2.35
C LEU A 80 3.67 4.07 2.79
N ARG A 81 3.93 4.31 4.09
CA ARG A 81 5.29 4.51 4.61
C ARG A 81 6.15 3.26 4.47
N ALA A 82 5.61 2.10 4.81
CA ALA A 82 6.30 0.81 4.72
C ALA A 82 6.63 0.39 3.28
N THR A 83 5.84 0.85 2.30
CA THR A 83 6.03 0.53 0.87
C THR A 83 6.68 1.67 0.08
N VAL A 84 7.10 2.76 0.73
CA VAL A 84 8.03 3.68 0.09
C VAL A 84 9.30 2.87 -0.13
N SER A 85 9.52 2.39 -1.35
CA SER A 85 10.85 1.94 -1.75
C SER A 85 11.79 3.07 -1.37
N ALA A 86 12.72 2.80 -0.45
CA ALA A 86 13.88 3.65 -0.29
C ALA A 86 14.48 3.72 -1.68
N SER A 87 14.21 4.82 -2.39
CA SER A 87 14.93 5.13 -3.60
C SER A 87 16.37 5.21 -3.11
N VAL A 88 17.12 4.13 -3.29
CA VAL A 88 18.57 4.19 -3.31
C VAL A 88 18.82 5.13 -4.46
N LYS A 89 18.93 6.41 -4.10
CA LYS A 89 19.33 7.47 -4.98
C LYS A 89 20.73 7.04 -5.37
N GLY A 90 20.86 6.46 -6.58
CA GLY A 90 22.13 6.13 -7.16
C GLY A 90 22.97 7.41 -7.09
N THR A 91 23.90 7.42 -6.16
CA THR A 91 24.93 8.44 -6.05
C THR A 91 25.80 8.22 -7.27
N LYS A 92 25.56 9.03 -8.28
CA LYS A 92 26.48 9.21 -9.38
C LYS A 92 27.55 10.21 -8.95
#